data_AF-A0A6N6L262-F1
#
_entry.id   AF-A0A6N6L262-F1
#
_cell.length_a   1.000
_cell.length_b   1.000
_cell.length_c   1.000
_cell.angle_alpha   90.00
_cell.angle_beta   90.00
_cell.angle_gamma   90.00
#
_symmetry.space_group_name_H-M   'P 1'
#
loop_
_entity.id
_entity.type
_entity.pdbx_description
1 polymer ?
#
loop_
_entity_poly.entity_id
_entity_poly.type
_entity_poly.pdbx_seq_one_letter_code
_entity_poly.pdbx_strand_id
1 'polypeptide(L)'
;MKVLIVSANTLPAAPSGPAYAAGAALKEGHTVKVFEALFAQDLTGELKKEIITFAPDVVGISIRLVHGYVIDEDAEFGTKYLDLRVRVKEIVEFIKQVSNAQIILGGPGFNYFGPDWLEYLDLDYSIRGEAEQSLPQFLERLGSGEDIHSVPGCVFRQNGAFGKVARKYIEDLDATAFPAYELFDLGKYYEQGICLWSSHQKVLEDARADGQLTDDAALFQGATYMSPQLPRDYMIELVESLRKKEGYTVQVNKLYADHQRDK
;
A
#
# COMPACT_ATOMS: atom_id res chain seq x y z
N MET A 1 -8.35 -10.61 15.73
CA MET A 1 -6.95 -10.93 15.38
C MET A 1 -6.12 -9.66 15.36
N LYS A 2 -4.82 -9.81 15.62
CA LYS A 2 -3.80 -8.79 15.49
C LYS A 2 -3.10 -8.92 14.13
N VAL A 3 -3.17 -7.88 13.31
CA VAL A 3 -2.65 -7.86 11.95
C VAL A 3 -1.53 -6.83 11.86
N LEU A 4 -0.33 -7.28 11.48
CA LEU A 4 0.79 -6.39 11.19
C LEU A 4 0.91 -6.24 9.68
N ILE A 5 0.74 -5.02 9.17
CA ILE A 5 0.98 -4.69 7.76
C ILE A 5 2.41 -4.16 7.63
N VAL A 6 3.25 -4.87 6.87
CA VAL A 6 4.61 -4.44 6.55
C VAL A 6 4.61 -3.86 5.14
N SER A 7 4.86 -2.57 5.02
CA SER A 7 5.18 -1.93 3.74
C SER A 7 6.63 -2.25 3.38
N ALA A 8 6.85 -3.08 2.37
CA ALA A 8 8.18 -3.53 1.98
C ALA A 8 8.89 -2.58 0.98
N ASN A 9 8.42 -1.34 0.87
CA ASN A 9 9.02 -0.36 -0.03
C ASN A 9 10.46 -0.05 0.39
N THR A 10 11.39 -0.13 -0.56
CA THR A 10 12.77 0.38 -0.42
C THR A 10 13.02 1.61 -1.26
N LEU A 11 12.20 1.81 -2.31
CA LEU A 11 12.19 3.04 -3.07
C LEU A 11 11.09 3.96 -2.54
N PRO A 12 11.34 5.28 -2.50
CA PRO A 12 10.36 6.25 -2.00
C PRO A 12 9.02 6.15 -2.74
N ALA A 13 7.95 5.86 -2.00
CA ALA A 13 6.60 5.76 -2.54
C ALA A 13 5.54 5.99 -1.47
N ALA A 14 4.43 6.62 -1.84
CA ALA A 14 3.29 6.79 -0.95
C ALA A 14 2.74 5.43 -0.48
N PRO A 15 2.33 5.32 0.80
CA PRO A 15 1.88 4.06 1.37
C PRO A 15 0.40 3.79 1.09
N SER A 16 -0.11 4.16 -0.09
CA SER A 16 -1.55 4.03 -0.40
C SER A 16 -2.03 2.58 -0.26
N GLY A 17 -1.38 1.63 -0.93
CA GLY A 17 -1.70 0.20 -0.85
C GLY A 17 -1.78 -0.34 0.58
N PRO A 18 -0.70 -0.26 1.40
CA PRO A 18 -0.74 -0.75 2.77
C PRO A 18 -1.75 0.03 3.65
N ALA A 19 -2.00 1.32 3.40
CA ALA A 19 -3.00 2.10 4.15
C ALA A 19 -4.43 1.62 3.88
N TYR A 20 -4.77 1.30 2.62
CA TYR A 20 -6.07 0.72 2.28
C TYR A 20 -6.25 -0.68 2.89
N ALA A 21 -5.22 -1.52 2.83
CA ALA A 21 -5.24 -2.84 3.47
C ALA A 21 -5.45 -2.74 4.99
N ALA A 22 -4.73 -1.82 5.65
CA ALA A 22 -4.88 -1.58 7.08
C ALA A 22 -6.27 -1.07 7.45
N GLY A 23 -6.82 -0.12 6.68
CA GLY A 23 -8.17 0.41 6.86
C GLY A 23 -9.25 -0.65 6.71
N ALA A 24 -9.10 -1.55 5.72
CA ALA A 24 -10.01 -2.67 5.53
C ALA A 24 -10.00 -3.65 6.71
N ALA A 25 -8.83 -3.98 7.25
CA ALA A 25 -8.72 -4.82 8.44
C ALA A 25 -9.28 -4.14 9.71
N LEU A 26 -9.07 -2.82 9.88
CA LEU A 26 -9.66 -2.06 10.99
C LEU A 26 -11.19 -2.05 10.92
N LYS A 27 -11.76 -1.86 9.72
CA LYS A 27 -13.22 -1.83 9.50
C LYS A 27 -13.91 -3.11 9.98
N GLU A 28 -13.26 -4.26 9.84
CA GLU A 28 -13.75 -5.56 10.31
C GLU A 28 -13.42 -5.85 11.80
N GLY A 29 -12.94 -4.85 12.54
CA GLY A 29 -12.70 -4.96 13.99
C GLY A 29 -11.41 -5.66 14.38
N HIS A 30 -10.46 -5.84 13.45
CA HIS A 30 -9.13 -6.34 13.79
C HIS A 30 -8.27 -5.26 14.47
N THR A 31 -7.32 -5.67 15.31
CA THR A 31 -6.29 -4.78 15.83
C THR A 31 -5.16 -4.70 14.82
N VAL A 32 -4.85 -3.51 14.30
CA VAL A 32 -3.89 -3.34 13.20
C VAL A 32 -2.70 -2.49 13.62
N LYS A 33 -1.51 -2.88 13.17
CA LYS A 33 -0.31 -2.05 13.19
C LYS A 33 0.34 -2.03 11.81
N VAL A 34 1.10 -0.97 11.56
CA VAL A 34 1.90 -0.81 10.34
C VAL A 34 3.38 -0.76 10.68
N PHE A 35 4.21 -1.36 9.84
CA PHE A 35 5.67 -1.22 9.86
C PHE A 35 6.18 -0.77 8.49
N GLU A 36 6.88 0.36 8.44
CA GLU A 36 7.43 0.93 7.21
C GLU A 36 8.90 0.59 7.04
N ALA A 37 9.21 -0.38 6.16
CA ALA A 37 10.59 -0.76 5.87
C ALA A 37 11.40 0.36 5.21
N LEU A 38 10.71 1.32 4.55
CA LEU A 38 11.32 2.46 3.88
C LEU A 38 12.10 3.38 4.84
N PHE A 39 11.64 3.51 6.08
CA PHE A 39 12.23 4.43 7.07
C PHE A 39 12.97 3.72 8.21
N ALA A 40 13.06 2.39 8.14
CA ALA A 40 13.76 1.62 9.16
C ALA A 40 15.27 1.82 9.03
N GLN A 41 15.92 2.25 10.11
CA GLN A 41 17.38 2.38 10.17
C GLN A 41 18.04 1.04 10.50
N ASP A 42 17.44 0.31 11.44
CA ASP A 42 17.75 -1.09 11.75
C ASP A 42 16.51 -1.94 11.49
N LEU A 43 16.33 -2.35 10.23
CA LEU A 43 15.16 -3.13 9.82
C LEU A 43 14.93 -4.34 10.73
N THR A 44 15.97 -5.14 10.96
CA THR A 44 15.83 -6.41 11.68
C THR A 44 15.52 -6.15 13.14
N GLY A 45 16.25 -5.25 13.81
CA GLY A 45 16.01 -4.92 15.21
C GLY A 45 14.64 -4.27 15.45
N GLU A 46 14.26 -3.31 14.62
CA GLU A 46 12.97 -2.61 14.72
C GLU A 46 11.80 -3.55 14.42
N LEU A 47 11.87 -4.33 13.34
CA LEU A 47 10.83 -5.31 13.01
C LEU A 47 10.71 -6.39 14.08
N LYS A 48 11.83 -6.86 14.65
CA LYS A 48 11.82 -7.82 15.78
C LYS A 48 11.05 -7.28 16.95
N LYS A 49 11.33 -6.03 17.34
CA LYS A 49 10.68 -5.37 18.47
C LYS A 49 9.17 -5.28 18.25
N GLU A 50 8.75 -4.87 17.05
CA GLU A 50 7.33 -4.78 16.72
C GLU A 50 6.66 -6.16 16.75
N ILE A 51 7.26 -7.18 16.15
CA ILE A 51 6.69 -8.54 16.13
C ILE A 51 6.55 -9.10 17.56
N ILE A 52 7.59 -9.00 18.39
CA ILE A 52 7.56 -9.53 19.76
C ILE A 52 6.54 -8.78 20.63
N THR A 53 6.52 -7.45 20.53
CA THR A 53 5.65 -6.61 21.37
C THR A 53 4.19 -6.71 20.95
N PHE A 54 3.93 -6.69 19.64
CA PHE A 54 2.58 -6.73 19.11
C PHE A 54 2.02 -8.16 19.14
N ALA A 55 2.86 -9.16 18.87
CA ALA A 55 2.51 -10.57 18.71
C ALA A 55 1.37 -10.74 17.68
N PRO A 56 1.63 -10.47 16.38
CA PRO A 56 0.61 -10.57 15.34
C PRO A 56 0.17 -12.02 15.11
N ASP A 57 -1.11 -12.21 14.81
CA ASP A 57 -1.65 -13.47 14.27
C ASP A 57 -1.33 -13.58 12.77
N VAL A 58 -1.35 -12.43 12.07
CA VAL A 58 -1.12 -12.32 10.62
C VAL A 58 -0.13 -11.21 10.33
N VAL A 59 0.82 -11.46 9.42
CA VAL A 59 1.71 -10.45 8.86
C VAL A 59 1.45 -10.32 7.36
N GLY A 60 0.92 -9.17 6.95
CA GLY A 60 0.68 -8.84 5.54
C GLY A 60 1.83 -8.02 4.96
N ILE A 61 2.51 -8.54 3.94
CA ILE A 61 3.62 -7.87 3.26
C ILE A 61 3.09 -7.18 2.00
N SER A 62 3.06 -5.86 2.00
CA SER A 62 2.70 -5.06 0.83
C SER A 62 3.92 -4.82 -0.06
N ILE A 63 3.90 -5.41 -1.26
CA ILE A 63 4.96 -5.32 -2.27
C ILE A 63 4.50 -4.42 -3.41
N ARG A 64 5.11 -3.24 -3.53
CA ARG A 64 4.78 -2.29 -4.61
C ARG A 64 5.44 -2.64 -5.92
N LEU A 65 6.76 -2.89 -5.90
CA LEU A 65 7.59 -3.10 -7.09
C LEU A 65 8.46 -4.34 -6.89
N VAL A 66 8.76 -5.03 -7.98
CA VAL A 66 9.70 -6.17 -7.99
C VAL A 66 11.13 -5.74 -8.33
N HIS A 67 11.29 -4.65 -9.08
CA HIS A 67 12.57 -4.05 -9.42
C HIS A 67 12.42 -2.54 -9.56
N GLY A 68 13.54 -1.82 -9.57
CA GLY A 68 13.60 -0.39 -9.84
C GLY A 68 15.01 0.04 -10.19
N TYR A 69 15.27 1.35 -10.09
CA TYR A 69 16.57 1.94 -10.32
C TYR A 69 16.87 2.94 -9.21
N VAL A 70 18.15 3.06 -8.87
CA VAL A 70 18.67 4.08 -7.95
C VAL A 70 19.66 4.96 -8.70
N ILE A 71 19.82 6.20 -8.25
CA ILE A 71 20.85 7.11 -8.76
C ILE A 71 22.21 6.58 -8.31
N ASP A 72 23.12 6.46 -9.27
CA ASP A 72 24.49 5.99 -9.07
C ASP A 72 25.37 6.75 -10.06
N GLU A 73 26.10 7.76 -9.58
CA GLU A 73 26.92 8.65 -10.41
C GLU A 73 28.05 7.91 -11.12
N ASP A 74 28.47 6.76 -10.59
CA ASP A 74 29.52 5.92 -11.16
C ASP A 74 29.00 4.97 -12.25
N ALA A 75 27.67 4.85 -12.40
CA ALA A 75 27.05 4.01 -13.43
C ALA A 75 26.99 4.71 -14.80
N GLU A 76 27.10 3.93 -15.89
CA GLU A 76 27.14 4.43 -17.28
C GLU A 76 26.01 5.41 -17.64
N PHE A 77 24.82 5.19 -17.08
CA PHE A 77 23.63 6.02 -17.31
C PHE A 77 23.21 6.83 -16.08
N GLY A 78 24.11 7.03 -15.11
CA GLY A 78 23.82 7.73 -13.84
C GLY A 78 22.82 6.99 -12.95
N THR A 79 22.49 5.74 -13.27
CA THR A 79 21.54 4.90 -12.52
C THR A 79 21.95 3.44 -12.53
N LYS A 80 21.56 2.73 -11.48
CA LYS A 80 21.83 1.31 -11.29
C LYS A 80 20.53 0.55 -11.05
N TYR A 81 20.40 -0.59 -11.73
CA TYR A 81 19.29 -1.52 -11.50
C TYR A 81 19.30 -2.05 -10.07
N LEU A 82 18.12 -2.11 -9.46
CA LEU A 82 17.91 -2.63 -8.12
C LEU A 82 16.83 -3.71 -8.15
N ASP A 83 17.21 -4.93 -7.76
CA ASP A 83 16.27 -6.02 -7.50
C ASP A 83 15.66 -5.85 -6.11
N LEU A 84 14.38 -5.53 -6.06
CA LEU A 84 13.69 -5.24 -4.79
C LEU A 84 13.22 -6.51 -4.10
N ARG A 85 13.29 -7.67 -4.78
CA ARG A 85 12.85 -8.96 -4.22
C ARG A 85 13.73 -9.44 -3.09
N VAL A 86 15.02 -9.09 -3.12
CA VAL A 86 15.99 -9.45 -2.09
C VAL A 86 15.54 -8.92 -0.73
N ARG A 87 15.09 -7.66 -0.66
CA ARG A 87 14.61 -7.07 0.60
C ARG A 87 13.35 -7.75 1.12
N VAL A 88 12.41 -8.06 0.24
CA VAL A 88 11.19 -8.78 0.63
C VAL A 88 11.54 -10.15 1.19
N LYS A 89 12.51 -10.85 0.58
CA LYS A 89 12.99 -12.14 1.07
C LYS A 89 13.61 -12.04 2.46
N GLU A 90 14.50 -11.07 2.69
CA GLU A 90 15.07 -10.79 4.01
C GLU A 90 13.98 -10.61 5.08
N ILE A 91 12.94 -9.81 4.78
CA ILE A 91 11.82 -9.56 5.69
C ILE A 91 11.05 -10.86 5.98
N VAL A 92 10.69 -11.62 4.95
CA VAL A 92 9.90 -12.86 5.10
C VAL A 92 10.68 -13.95 5.84
N GLU A 93 11.95 -14.17 5.49
CA GLU A 93 12.82 -15.13 6.17
C GLU A 93 13.00 -14.74 7.64
N PHE A 94 13.18 -13.45 7.92
CA PHE A 94 13.28 -12.97 9.28
C PHE A 94 11.99 -13.21 10.08
N ILE A 95 10.82 -12.87 9.53
CA ILE A 95 9.52 -13.10 10.19
C ILE A 95 9.35 -14.60 10.52
N LYS A 96 9.67 -15.49 9.57
CA LYS A 96 9.62 -16.95 9.76
C LYS A 96 10.52 -17.43 10.91
N GLN A 97 11.65 -16.77 11.16
CA GLN A 97 12.57 -17.13 12.24
C GLN A 97 12.09 -16.69 13.62
N VAL A 98 11.32 -15.60 13.71
CA VAL A 98 10.96 -14.98 15.00
C VAL A 98 9.48 -15.04 15.35
N SER A 99 8.64 -15.56 14.45
CA SER A 99 7.19 -15.63 14.62
C SER A 99 6.57 -16.82 13.92
N ASN A 100 5.46 -17.31 14.47
CA ASN A 100 4.57 -18.28 13.82
C ASN A 100 3.37 -17.61 13.14
N ALA A 101 3.37 -16.28 13.05
CA ALA A 101 2.29 -15.53 12.41
C ALA A 101 2.11 -15.96 10.96
N GLN A 102 0.86 -15.98 10.52
CA GLN A 102 0.55 -16.29 9.13
C GLN A 102 1.04 -15.17 8.21
N ILE A 103 1.92 -15.51 7.27
CA ILE A 103 2.43 -14.55 6.29
C ILE A 103 1.54 -14.57 5.05
N ILE A 104 1.12 -13.40 4.60
CA ILE A 104 0.50 -13.18 3.29
C ILE A 104 1.22 -12.03 2.58
N LEU A 105 1.27 -12.09 1.26
CA LEU A 105 1.83 -11.09 0.37
C LEU A 105 0.72 -10.41 -0.43
N GLY A 106 0.89 -9.13 -0.74
CA GLY A 106 -0.04 -8.39 -1.55
C GLY A 106 0.62 -7.24 -2.30
N GLY A 107 -0.19 -6.45 -2.99
CA GLY A 107 0.25 -5.29 -3.74
C GLY A 107 0.63 -5.60 -5.20
N PRO A 108 0.84 -4.55 -6.02
CA PRO A 108 1.09 -4.70 -7.45
C PRO A 108 2.27 -5.60 -7.78
N GLY A 109 3.36 -5.50 -7.01
CA GLY A 109 4.55 -6.33 -7.18
C GLY A 109 4.30 -7.81 -6.93
N PHE A 110 3.31 -8.18 -6.12
CA PHE A 110 2.88 -9.56 -5.93
C PHE A 110 1.85 -10.00 -6.99
N ASN A 111 0.86 -9.14 -7.29
CA ASN A 111 -0.31 -9.49 -8.10
C ASN A 111 0.04 -10.10 -9.47
N TYR A 112 1.11 -9.63 -10.12
CA TYR A 112 1.54 -10.17 -11.41
C TYR A 112 2.31 -11.50 -11.28
N PHE A 113 3.13 -11.66 -10.24
CA PHE A 113 4.13 -12.72 -10.10
C PHE A 113 3.83 -13.73 -8.98
N GLY A 114 2.55 -13.89 -8.61
CA GLY A 114 2.14 -14.67 -7.43
C GLY A 114 2.84 -16.05 -7.27
N PRO A 115 2.77 -16.97 -8.26
CA PRO A 115 3.47 -18.25 -8.19
C PRO A 115 4.98 -18.12 -7.99
N ASP A 116 5.62 -17.22 -8.74
CA ASP A 116 7.07 -17.00 -8.65
C ASP A 116 7.48 -16.50 -7.25
N TRP A 117 6.67 -15.64 -6.64
CA TRP A 117 6.89 -15.18 -5.26
C TRP A 117 6.72 -16.30 -4.23
N LEU A 118 5.69 -17.14 -4.38
CA LEU A 118 5.45 -18.27 -3.49
C LEU A 118 6.60 -19.27 -3.56
N GLU A 119 7.09 -19.56 -4.77
CA GLU A 119 8.28 -20.40 -4.96
C GLU A 119 9.52 -19.75 -4.34
N TYR A 120 9.80 -18.50 -4.68
CA TYR A 120 11.01 -17.78 -4.27
C TYR A 120 11.15 -17.61 -2.75
N LEU A 121 10.01 -17.44 -2.06
CA LEU A 121 9.92 -17.22 -0.61
C LEU A 121 9.56 -18.49 0.18
N ASP A 122 9.35 -19.61 -0.52
CA ASP A 122 8.85 -20.87 0.03
C ASP A 122 7.59 -20.68 0.90
N LEU A 123 6.54 -20.15 0.28
CA LEU A 123 5.22 -19.96 0.89
C LEU A 123 4.18 -20.82 0.17
N ASP A 124 3.24 -21.36 0.93
CA ASP A 124 2.22 -22.25 0.36
C ASP A 124 1.05 -21.50 -0.26
N TYR A 125 0.79 -20.26 0.16
CA TYR A 125 -0.28 -19.47 -0.42
C TYR A 125 -0.12 -17.99 -0.12
N SER A 126 -0.88 -17.17 -0.85
CA SER A 126 -1.04 -15.74 -0.62
C SER A 126 -2.23 -15.20 -1.43
N ILE A 127 -2.56 -13.91 -1.32
CA ILE A 127 -3.78 -13.33 -1.91
C ILE A 127 -3.43 -12.19 -2.85
N ARG A 128 -3.94 -12.28 -4.09
CA ARG A 128 -3.84 -11.26 -5.12
C ARG A 128 -5.15 -10.49 -5.27
N GLY A 129 -5.06 -9.28 -5.79
CA GLY A 129 -6.21 -8.44 -6.12
C GLY A 129 -6.24 -7.21 -5.23
N GLU A 130 -7.46 -6.74 -4.97
CA GLU A 130 -7.73 -5.54 -4.17
C GLU A 130 -7.89 -5.94 -2.71
N ALA A 131 -7.01 -5.40 -1.86
CA ALA A 131 -6.88 -5.83 -0.47
C ALA A 131 -8.11 -5.42 0.35
N GLU A 132 -8.79 -4.35 -0.06
CA GLU A 132 -9.99 -3.80 0.55
C GLU A 132 -11.13 -4.81 0.63
N GLN A 133 -11.17 -5.78 -0.29
CA GLN A 133 -12.15 -6.86 -0.31
C GLN A 133 -11.56 -8.21 0.08
N SER A 134 -10.35 -8.51 -0.41
CA SER A 134 -9.76 -9.85 -0.29
C SER A 134 -9.12 -10.12 1.07
N LEU A 135 -8.55 -9.10 1.73
CA LEU A 135 -7.95 -9.24 3.06
C LEU A 135 -9.01 -9.50 4.15
N PRO A 136 -10.12 -8.73 4.25
CA PRO A 136 -11.24 -9.04 5.14
C PRO A 136 -11.72 -10.49 5.07
N GLN A 137 -12.02 -10.99 3.87
CA GLN A 137 -12.51 -12.35 3.66
C GLN A 137 -11.50 -13.42 4.09
N PHE A 138 -10.21 -13.15 3.88
CA PHE A 138 -9.17 -14.04 4.36
C PHE A 138 -9.09 -14.07 5.88
N LEU A 139 -9.09 -12.89 6.51
CA LEU A 139 -9.00 -12.79 7.95
C LEU A 139 -10.22 -13.44 8.63
N GLU A 140 -11.41 -13.25 8.08
CA GLU A 140 -12.64 -13.92 8.54
C GLU A 140 -12.49 -15.44 8.47
N ARG A 141 -12.13 -15.99 7.30
CA ARG A 141 -11.99 -17.44 7.11
C ARG A 141 -10.90 -18.03 7.99
N LEU A 142 -9.75 -17.35 8.11
CA LEU A 142 -8.67 -17.76 8.99
C LEU A 142 -9.11 -17.81 10.46
N GLY A 143 -9.83 -16.79 10.92
CA GLY A 143 -10.36 -16.71 12.28
C GLY A 143 -11.43 -17.77 12.59
N SER A 144 -12.22 -18.15 11.58
CA SER A 144 -13.27 -19.18 11.69
C SER A 144 -12.77 -20.61 11.41
N GLY A 145 -11.51 -20.79 11.03
CA GLY A 145 -10.94 -22.09 10.67
C GLY A 145 -11.49 -22.67 9.35
N GLU A 146 -12.00 -21.81 8.48
CA GLU A 146 -12.52 -22.18 7.16
C GLU A 146 -11.41 -22.28 6.10
N ASP A 147 -11.76 -22.83 4.93
CA ASP A 147 -10.82 -22.95 3.82
C ASP A 147 -10.45 -21.59 3.21
N ILE A 148 -9.26 -21.13 3.55
CA ILE A 148 -8.61 -19.92 3.04
C ILE A 148 -8.26 -20.00 1.54
N HIS A 149 -8.12 -21.20 0.96
CA HIS A 149 -7.77 -21.35 -0.45
C HIS A 149 -8.92 -20.94 -1.38
N SER A 150 -10.14 -20.83 -0.86
CA SER A 150 -11.32 -20.40 -1.62
C SER A 150 -11.50 -18.87 -1.69
N VAL A 151 -10.66 -18.09 -0.98
CA VAL A 151 -10.69 -16.62 -1.03
C VAL A 151 -10.49 -16.16 -2.47
N PRO A 152 -11.34 -15.25 -3.00
CA PRO A 152 -11.13 -14.67 -4.32
C PRO A 152 -9.73 -14.07 -4.45
N GLY A 153 -9.00 -14.51 -5.47
CA GLY A 153 -7.61 -14.11 -5.66
C GLY A 153 -6.61 -14.89 -4.81
N CYS A 154 -6.95 -15.99 -4.16
CA CYS A 154 -5.93 -16.86 -3.56
C CYS A 154 -5.00 -17.41 -4.65
N VAL A 155 -3.70 -17.35 -4.41
CA VAL A 155 -2.66 -18.11 -5.13
C VAL A 155 -2.13 -19.13 -4.15
N PHE A 156 -1.99 -20.38 -4.56
CA PHE A 156 -1.58 -21.44 -3.65
C PHE A 156 -0.72 -22.49 -4.36
N ARG A 157 0.09 -23.19 -3.57
CA ARG A 157 0.91 -24.34 -3.93
C ARG A 157 0.24 -25.59 -3.38
N GLN A 158 -0.15 -26.51 -4.25
CA GLN A 158 -0.75 -27.78 -3.87
C GLN A 158 -0.09 -28.90 -4.68
N ASN A 159 0.44 -29.92 -3.99
CA ASN A 159 1.12 -31.06 -4.63
C ASN A 159 2.24 -30.65 -5.60
N GLY A 160 3.00 -29.60 -5.27
CA GLY A 160 4.09 -29.07 -6.11
C GLY A 160 3.63 -28.26 -7.32
N ALA A 161 2.33 -28.07 -7.53
CA ALA A 161 1.77 -27.23 -8.59
C ALA A 161 1.15 -25.95 -8.03
N PHE A 162 1.20 -24.86 -8.80
CA PHE A 162 0.60 -23.59 -8.42
C PHE A 162 -0.79 -23.42 -9.02
N GLY A 163 -1.76 -23.08 -8.17
CA GLY A 163 -3.13 -22.75 -8.52
C GLY A 163 -3.47 -21.29 -8.24
N LYS A 164 -4.54 -20.80 -8.87
CA LYS A 164 -5.09 -19.46 -8.66
C LYS A 164 -6.61 -19.52 -8.61
N VAL A 165 -7.21 -18.89 -7.62
CA VAL A 165 -8.64 -18.57 -7.61
C VAL A 165 -8.85 -17.25 -8.34
N ALA A 166 -9.91 -17.17 -9.14
CA ALA A 166 -10.27 -15.94 -9.83
C ALA A 166 -10.44 -14.79 -8.83
N ARG A 167 -9.82 -13.64 -9.11
CA ARG A 167 -10.03 -12.42 -8.32
C ARG A 167 -11.38 -11.81 -8.64
N LYS A 168 -11.94 -11.09 -7.68
CA LYS A 168 -13.05 -10.16 -7.91
C LYS A 168 -12.50 -8.75 -7.99
N TYR A 169 -13.17 -7.93 -8.79
CA TYR A 169 -12.95 -6.49 -8.83
C TYR A 169 -13.97 -5.84 -7.90
N ILE A 170 -13.56 -4.78 -7.23
CA ILE A 170 -14.44 -3.90 -6.49
C ILE A 170 -15.19 -3.06 -7.52
N GLU A 171 -16.50 -3.24 -7.58
CA GLU A 171 -17.36 -2.49 -8.50
C GLU A 171 -17.73 -1.11 -7.94
N ASP A 172 -17.81 -1.00 -6.61
CA ASP A 172 -18.14 0.21 -5.87
C ASP A 172 -17.03 0.56 -4.88
N LEU A 173 -16.20 1.55 -5.26
CA LEU A 173 -15.11 2.05 -4.43
C LEU A 173 -15.61 2.80 -3.19
N ASP A 174 -16.82 3.38 -3.20
CA ASP A 174 -17.37 4.14 -2.07
C ASP A 174 -17.78 3.23 -0.91
N ALA A 175 -18.06 1.96 -1.20
CA ALA A 175 -18.32 0.92 -0.21
C ALA A 175 -17.05 0.46 0.54
N THR A 176 -15.86 0.77 0.02
CA THR A 176 -14.59 0.34 0.63
C THR A 176 -14.27 1.11 1.92
N ALA A 177 -13.35 0.55 2.70
CA ALA A 177 -12.83 1.23 3.88
C ALA A 177 -11.98 2.44 3.48
N PHE A 178 -12.00 3.48 4.31
CA PHE A 178 -11.01 4.56 4.18
C PHE A 178 -9.60 4.03 4.47
N PRO A 179 -8.57 4.56 3.80
CA PRO A 179 -7.19 4.19 4.10
C PRO A 179 -6.80 4.69 5.49
N ALA A 180 -6.17 3.82 6.29
CA ALA A 180 -5.78 4.11 7.67
C ALA A 180 -4.47 4.88 7.75
N TYR A 181 -4.40 6.06 7.13
CA TYR A 181 -3.19 6.90 7.11
C TYR A 181 -2.74 7.34 8.50
N GLU A 182 -3.63 7.37 9.48
CA GLU A 182 -3.33 7.63 10.89
C GLU A 182 -2.38 6.61 11.52
N LEU A 183 -2.21 5.44 10.91
CA LEU A 183 -1.23 4.43 11.35
C LEU A 183 0.17 4.66 10.79
N PHE A 184 0.35 5.69 9.94
CA PHE A 184 1.61 6.01 9.27
C PHE A 184 2.15 7.33 9.79
N ASP A 185 3.47 7.41 9.95
CA ASP A 185 4.15 8.67 10.23
C ASP A 185 4.31 9.45 8.92
N LEU A 186 3.24 10.16 8.52
CA LEU A 186 3.21 10.90 7.26
C LEU A 186 4.29 12.00 7.20
N GLY A 187 4.75 12.51 8.34
CA GLY A 187 5.84 13.50 8.43
C GLY A 187 7.09 13.05 7.67
N LYS A 188 7.50 11.78 7.86
CA LYS A 188 8.67 11.19 7.19
C LYS A 188 8.55 11.14 5.66
N TYR A 189 7.34 11.02 5.12
CA TYR A 189 7.14 11.04 3.68
C TYR A 189 7.25 12.45 3.11
N TYR A 190 6.77 13.46 3.84
CA TYR A 190 6.90 14.86 3.43
C TYR A 190 8.36 15.33 3.47
N GLU A 191 9.12 14.99 4.53
CA GLU A 191 10.55 15.29 4.64
C GLU A 191 11.37 14.72 3.46
N GLN A 192 10.95 13.56 2.94
CA GLN A 192 11.60 12.88 1.82
C GLN A 192 11.04 13.28 0.44
N GLY A 193 10.14 14.27 0.38
CA GLY A 193 9.53 14.72 -0.87
C GLY A 193 8.67 13.65 -1.58
N ILE A 194 8.16 12.67 -0.83
CA ILE A 194 7.38 11.57 -1.36
C ILE A 194 5.95 12.06 -1.59
N CYS A 195 5.53 12.11 -2.85
CA CYS A 195 4.19 12.55 -3.24
C CYS A 195 3.10 11.66 -2.62
N LEU A 196 2.52 12.11 -1.50
CA LEU A 196 1.36 11.51 -0.87
C LEU A 196 0.07 11.99 -1.56
N TRP A 197 -0.78 11.05 -1.97
CA TRP A 197 -2.20 11.34 -2.21
C TRP A 197 -2.90 11.48 -0.85
N SER A 198 -2.74 12.62 -0.19
CA SER A 198 -3.32 12.91 1.12
C SER A 198 -4.07 14.24 1.10
N SER A 199 -5.14 14.35 1.90
CA SER A 199 -5.93 15.58 2.06
C SER A 199 -5.26 16.67 2.92
N HIS A 200 -4.02 16.45 3.36
CA HIS A 200 -3.38 17.26 4.41
C HIS A 200 -2.81 18.58 3.85
N GLN A 201 -3.61 19.67 3.96
CA GLN A 201 -3.24 21.04 3.59
C GLN A 201 -2.13 21.65 4.48
N LYS A 202 -1.93 21.08 5.68
CA LYS A 202 -1.00 21.59 6.70
C LYS A 202 0.45 21.70 6.22
N VAL A 203 0.87 20.86 5.28
CA VAL A 203 2.25 20.86 4.75
C VAL A 203 2.53 22.06 3.84
N LEU A 204 1.54 22.52 3.07
CA LEU A 204 1.70 23.77 2.32
C LEU A 204 1.67 24.98 3.25
N GLU A 205 0.92 24.91 4.34
CA GLU A 205 0.91 25.95 5.36
C GLU A 205 2.28 26.04 6.04
N ASP A 206 2.87 24.92 6.42
CA ASP A 206 4.20 24.85 7.05
C ASP A 206 5.30 25.29 6.06
N ALA A 207 5.27 24.84 4.80
CA ALA A 207 6.25 25.24 3.77
C ALA A 207 6.16 26.74 3.39
N ARG A 208 4.96 27.34 3.45
CA ARG A 208 4.78 28.80 3.31
C ARG A 208 5.29 29.54 4.54
N ALA A 209 5.01 29.02 5.74
CA ALA A 209 5.47 29.60 6.99
C ALA A 209 7.01 29.62 7.09
N ASP A 210 7.66 28.59 6.56
CA ASP A 210 9.12 28.47 6.51
C ASP A 210 9.76 29.20 5.32
N GLY A 211 8.95 29.86 4.47
CA GLY A 211 9.42 30.61 3.31
C GLY A 211 9.99 29.76 2.17
N GLN A 212 9.73 28.45 2.19
CA GLN A 212 10.22 27.49 1.21
C GLN A 212 9.37 27.49 -0.07
N LEU A 213 8.08 27.83 0.05
CA LEU A 213 7.17 28.03 -1.07
C LEU A 213 6.77 29.51 -1.16
N THR A 214 7.51 30.28 -1.95
CA THR A 214 7.30 31.72 -2.14
C THR A 214 6.30 32.06 -3.25
N ASP A 215 6.12 31.15 -4.21
CA ASP A 215 5.19 31.28 -5.33
C ASP A 215 4.62 29.90 -5.69
N ASP A 216 3.30 29.77 -5.69
CA ASP A 216 2.61 28.54 -6.04
C ASP A 216 2.91 28.10 -7.49
N ALA A 217 3.32 29.01 -8.39
CA ALA A 217 3.75 28.69 -9.75
C ALA A 217 5.05 27.86 -9.82
N ALA A 218 5.89 27.91 -8.76
CA ALA A 218 7.12 27.13 -8.68
C ALA A 218 6.87 25.61 -8.53
N LEU A 219 5.66 25.21 -8.12
CA LEU A 219 5.25 23.80 -8.06
C LEU A 219 5.25 23.11 -9.44
N PHE A 220 5.31 23.89 -10.54
CA PHE A 220 5.06 23.41 -11.91
C PHE A 220 6.28 23.50 -12.85
N GLN A 221 7.48 23.86 -12.37
CA GLN A 221 8.68 23.95 -13.22
C GLN A 221 9.47 22.61 -13.25
N GLY A 222 9.14 21.72 -14.19
CA GLY A 222 9.87 20.46 -14.42
C GLY A 222 9.08 19.42 -15.23
N ALA A 223 9.65 18.23 -15.45
CA ALA A 223 8.92 17.08 -15.97
C ALA A 223 7.89 16.63 -14.93
N THR A 224 6.62 16.94 -15.19
CA THR A 224 5.56 16.97 -14.18
C THR A 224 4.74 15.68 -14.22
N TYR A 225 4.90 14.83 -13.20
CA TYR A 225 3.81 13.97 -12.72
C TYR A 225 3.45 14.46 -11.32
N MET A 226 2.37 15.24 -11.23
CA MET A 226 1.80 15.69 -9.98
C MET A 226 0.38 15.15 -9.85
N SER A 227 0.05 14.68 -8.66
CA SER A 227 -1.20 15.12 -8.05
C SER A 227 -1.15 14.95 -6.53
N PRO A 228 -0.62 15.95 -5.83
CA PRO A 228 -1.20 16.40 -4.60
C PRO A 228 -1.81 17.77 -4.87
N GLN A 229 -3.15 17.88 -4.84
CA GLN A 229 -3.91 19.13 -4.79
C GLN A 229 -4.18 19.85 -6.14
N LEU A 230 -5.10 19.31 -6.94
CA LEU A 230 -5.99 20.20 -7.68
C LEU A 230 -6.90 20.92 -6.66
N PRO A 231 -7.20 22.23 -6.81
CA PRO A 231 -8.08 22.96 -5.90
C PRO A 231 -9.39 22.19 -5.68
N ARG A 232 -9.88 22.12 -4.45
CA ARG A 232 -11.08 21.32 -4.10
C ARG A 232 -12.25 21.61 -5.03
N ASP A 233 -12.52 22.89 -5.27
CA ASP A 233 -13.60 23.32 -6.16
C ASP A 233 -13.36 22.91 -7.62
N TYR A 234 -12.10 22.88 -8.04
CA TYR A 234 -11.72 22.38 -9.36
C TYR A 234 -11.91 20.86 -9.46
N MET A 235 -11.55 20.09 -8.43
CA MET A 235 -11.81 18.64 -8.41
C MET A 235 -13.30 18.33 -8.46
N ILE A 236 -14.11 19.08 -7.70
CA ILE A 236 -15.58 18.97 -7.74
C ILE A 236 -16.10 19.34 -9.14
N GLU A 237 -15.69 20.47 -9.71
CA GLU A 237 -16.11 20.89 -11.06
C GLU A 237 -15.65 19.92 -12.15
N LEU A 238 -14.45 19.36 -12.04
CA LEU A 238 -13.92 18.37 -12.97
C LEU A 238 -14.74 17.08 -12.91
N VAL A 239 -15.02 16.56 -11.71
CA VAL A 239 -15.84 15.37 -11.51
C VAL A 239 -17.27 15.59 -12.02
N GLU A 240 -17.89 16.73 -11.69
CA GLU A 240 -19.21 17.11 -12.18
C GLU A 240 -19.23 17.28 -13.71
N SER A 241 -18.18 17.86 -14.30
CA SER A 241 -18.06 18.04 -15.74
C SER A 241 -17.90 16.71 -16.46
N LEU A 242 -17.07 15.80 -15.94
CA LEU A 242 -16.83 14.49 -16.53
C LEU A 242 -18.08 13.59 -16.45
N ARG A 243 -18.84 13.66 -15.34
CA ARG A 243 -20.13 12.93 -15.19
C ARG A 243 -21.18 13.34 -16.22
N LYS A 244 -21.09 14.54 -16.79
CA LYS A 244 -22.02 15.07 -17.80
C LYS A 244 -21.66 14.67 -19.24
N LYS A 245 -20.51 14.01 -19.47
CA LYS A 245 -20.08 13.59 -20.80
C LYS A 245 -20.57 12.17 -21.12
N GLU A 246 -21.15 11.97 -22.30
CA GLU A 246 -21.52 10.63 -22.78
C GLU A 246 -20.26 9.76 -22.98
N GLY A 247 -20.36 8.49 -22.59
CA GLY A 247 -19.27 7.51 -22.72
C GLY A 247 -18.21 7.52 -21.61
N TYR A 248 -18.42 8.31 -20.55
CA TYR A 248 -17.52 8.36 -19.38
C TYR A 248 -18.18 7.76 -18.14
N THR A 249 -17.52 6.79 -17.50
CA THR A 249 -17.85 6.32 -16.15
C THR A 249 -16.84 6.97 -15.19
N VAL A 250 -17.34 7.82 -14.28
CA VAL A 250 -16.50 8.57 -13.35
C VAL A 250 -16.72 8.05 -11.94
N GLN A 251 -15.73 7.33 -11.41
CA GLN A 251 -15.66 6.92 -10.02
C GLN A 251 -14.63 7.79 -9.31
N VAL A 252 -14.91 8.20 -8.08
CA VAL A 252 -14.01 8.99 -7.25
C VAL A 252 -13.72 8.23 -5.98
N ASN A 253 -12.56 8.50 -5.38
CA ASN A 253 -12.23 7.94 -4.08
C ASN A 253 -13.11 8.59 -3.00
N LYS A 254 -13.48 7.84 -1.96
CA LYS A 254 -14.51 8.21 -0.97
C LYS A 254 -14.33 9.60 -0.32
N LEU A 255 -13.09 10.07 -0.21
CA LEU A 255 -12.74 11.43 0.21
C LEU A 255 -13.47 12.54 -0.57
N TYR A 256 -13.91 12.26 -1.79
CA TYR A 256 -14.62 13.20 -2.67
C TYR A 256 -16.09 12.81 -2.94
N ALA A 257 -16.56 11.69 -2.41
CA ALA A 257 -17.90 11.17 -2.69
C ALA A 257 -19.01 11.90 -1.90
N ASP A 258 -18.72 12.31 -0.66
CA ASP A 258 -19.71 12.88 0.28
C ASP A 258 -19.77 14.43 0.26
N HIS A 259 -19.13 15.09 -0.70
CA HIS A 259 -18.96 16.54 -0.67
C HIS A 259 -19.86 17.25 -1.68
N GLN A 260 -20.92 17.88 -1.19
CA GLN A 260 -21.66 18.91 -1.92
C GLN A 260 -21.04 20.29 -1.65
N ARG A 261 -21.14 21.20 -2.63
CA ARG A 261 -20.74 22.61 -2.48
C ARG A 261 -21.56 23.21 -1.32
N ASP A 262 -20.91 23.71 -0.28
CA ASP A 262 -21.59 24.63 0.65
C ASP A 262 -22.01 25.86 -0.18
N LYS A 263 -23.30 26.19 -0.10
CA LYS A 263 -23.89 27.30 -0.87
C LYS A 263 -23.45 28.66 -0.38
#